data_AF-A0A0G1M6P8-F1
#
_entry.id   AF-A0A0G1M6P8-F1
#
_cell.length_a   1.000
_cell.length_b   1.000
_cell.length_c   1.000
_cell.angle_alpha   90.00
_cell.angle_beta   90.00
_cell.angle_gamma   90.00
#
_symmetry.space_group_name_H-M   'P 1'
#
loop_
_entity.id
_entity.type
_entity.pdbx_description
1 polymer ?
#
loop_
_entity_poly.entity_id
_entity_poly.type
_entity_poly.pdbx_seq_one_letter_code
_entity_poly.pdbx_strand_id
1 'polypeptide(L)' 'MPEQTLSINNLPDLLTVREAAQVLRVSPLTLKRWGKRGKLPAIRINSRGDRRYRKEAILYLLGIQIKEE' A
#
# COMPACT_ATOMS: atom_id res chain seq x y z
N MET A 1 20.85 2.08 -3.71
CA MET A 1 19.49 1.50 -3.63
C MET A 1 18.87 1.74 -5.00
N PRO A 2 18.36 0.73 -5.71
CA PRO A 2 17.74 0.99 -7.01
C PRO A 2 16.57 1.94 -6.78
N GLU A 3 16.57 3.07 -7.49
CA GLU A 3 15.43 3.98 -7.56
C GLU A 3 14.26 3.23 -8.21
N GLN A 4 13.44 2.58 -7.40
CA GLN A 4 12.18 2.05 -7.87
C GLN A 4 11.24 3.23 -8.08
N THR A 5 11.23 3.76 -9.29
CA THR A 5 10.20 4.69 -9.76
C THR A 5 8.89 3.90 -9.85
N LEU A 6 8.15 3.86 -8.74
CA LEU A 6 6.82 3.24 -8.69
C LEU A 6 5.87 4.04 -9.59
N SER A 7 5.62 3.52 -10.78
CA SER A 7 4.60 4.03 -11.70
C SER A 7 3.26 3.40 -11.38
N ILE A 8 2.19 4.20 -11.37
CA ILE A 8 0.84 3.73 -10.99
C ILE A 8 0.33 2.61 -11.90
N ASN A 9 0.77 2.62 -13.17
CA ASN A 9 0.41 1.63 -14.18
C ASN A 9 1.09 0.27 -14.00
N ASN A 10 2.14 0.18 -13.17
CA ASN A 10 2.90 -1.04 -12.95
C ASN A 10 3.12 -1.30 -11.45
N LEU A 11 2.06 -1.14 -10.66
CA LEU A 11 2.10 -1.47 -9.25
C LEU A 11 1.96 -2.99 -9.04
N PRO A 12 2.77 -3.60 -8.17
CA PRO A 12 2.59 -5.00 -7.79
C PRO A 12 1.27 -5.17 -7.03
N ASP A 13 0.71 -6.38 -7.04
CA ASP A 13 -0.55 -6.68 -6.33
C ASP A 13 -0.47 -6.41 -4.83
N LEU A 14 0.69 -6.66 -4.23
CA LEU A 14 0.96 -6.47 -2.82
C LEU A 14 2.15 -5.56 -2.56
N LEU A 15 1.86 -4.37 -2.04
CA LEU A 15 2.85 -3.37 -1.70
C LEU A 15 3.31 -3.52 -0.25
N THR A 16 4.61 -3.33 -0.01
CA THR A 16 5.18 -3.11 1.31
C THR A 16 4.67 -1.80 1.92
N VAL A 17 4.92 -1.63 3.22
CA VAL A 17 4.64 -0.36 3.92
C VAL A 17 5.34 0.84 3.27
N ARG A 18 6.57 0.67 2.77
CA ARG A 18 7.33 1.78 2.17
C ARG A 18 6.79 2.15 0.80
N GLU A 19 6.53 1.17 -0.06
CA GLU A 19 5.98 1.41 -1.40
C GLU A 19 4.59 2.06 -1.31
N ALA A 20 3.70 1.51 -0.47
CA ALA A 20 2.38 2.08 -0.24
C ALA A 20 2.43 3.52 0.31
N ALA A 21 3.37 3.80 1.21
CA ALA A 21 3.58 5.14 1.75
C ALA A 21 4.08 6.12 0.69
N GLN A 22 4.96 5.68 -0.22
CA GLN A 22 5.45 6.47 -1.34
C GLN A 22 4.33 6.81 -2.33
N VAL A 23 3.49 5.83 -2.69
CA VAL A 23 2.34 6.02 -3.59
C VAL A 23 1.34 7.02 -3.00
N LEU A 24 1.01 6.88 -1.72
CA LEU A 24 0.07 7.75 -1.03
C LEU A 24 0.68 9.09 -0.55
N ARG A 25 1.98 9.32 -0.80
CA ARG A 25 2.75 10.49 -0.33
C ARG A 25 2.60 10.77 1.17
N VAL A 26 2.64 9.72 1.99
CA VAL A 26 2.58 9.81 3.46
C VAL A 26 3.80 9.15 4.09
N SER A 27 4.05 9.41 5.37
CA SER A 27 5.10 8.68 6.09
C SER A 27 4.71 7.20 6.32
N PRO A 28 5.68 6.26 6.34
CA PRO A 28 5.42 4.86 6.73
C PRO A 28 4.78 4.72 8.12
N LEU A 29 5.05 5.66 9.03
CA LEU A 29 4.44 5.68 10.37
C LEU A 29 2.95 6.02 10.28
N THR A 30 2.58 6.98 9.44
CA THR A 30 1.18 7.33 9.16
C THR A 30 0.42 6.12 8.64
N LEU A 31 1.01 5.39 7.68
CA LEU A 31 0.40 4.18 7.13
C LEU A 31 0.19 3.09 8.20
N LYS A 32 1.18 2.87 9.07
CA LYS A 32 1.05 1.94 10.21
C LYS A 32 -0.06 2.35 11.17
N ARG A 33 -0.24 3.66 11.41
CA ARG A 33 -1.33 4.22 12.24
C ARG A 33 -2.70 4.00 11.57
N TRP A 34 -2.81 4.16 10.26
CA TRP A 34 -4.03 3.87 9.51
C TRP A 34 -4.43 2.41 9.61
N GLY A 35 -3.47 1.48 9.52
CA GLY A 35 -3.73 0.07 9.75
C GLY A 35 -4.22 -0.25 11.15
N LYS A 36 -3.70 0.43 12.19
CA LYS A 36 -4.22 0.29 13.57
C LYS A 36 -5.64 0.86 13.73
N ARG A 37 -5.99 1.89 12.96
CA ARG A 37 -7.31 2.54 12.98
C ARG A 37 -8.34 1.89 12.04
N GLY A 38 -7.96 0.83 11.31
CA GLY A 38 -8.83 0.16 10.35
C GLY A 38 -9.05 0.89 9.01
N LYS A 39 -8.47 2.09 8.81
CA LYS A 39 -8.64 2.87 7.56
C LYS A 39 -8.01 2.18 6.34
N LEU A 40 -6.87 1.52 6.55
CA LEU A 40 -6.18 0.76 5.52
C LEU A 40 -5.63 -0.52 6.15
N PRO A 41 -6.44 -1.59 6.25
CA PRO A 41 -6.03 -2.82 6.90
C PRO A 41 -4.88 -3.47 6.14
N ALA A 42 -3.84 -3.88 6.87
CA ALA A 42 -2.68 -4.55 6.31
C ALA A 42 -2.81 -6.06 6.45
N ILE A 43 -2.39 -6.79 5.41
CA ILE A 43 -2.25 -8.25 5.46
C ILE A 43 -0.95 -8.56 6.18
N ARG A 44 -1.03 -9.40 7.22
CA ARG A 44 0.15 -9.97 7.87
C ARG A 44 0.55 -11.24 7.14
N ILE A 45 1.74 -11.25 6.57
CA ILE A 45 2.21 -12.36 5.74
C ILE A 45 3.04 -13.39 6.51
N ASN A 46 3.56 -13.05 7.69
CA ASN A 46 4.39 -13.93 8.48
C ASN A 46 4.27 -13.66 9.99
N SER A 47 4.85 -14.55 10.78
CA SER A 47 4.93 -14.46 12.25
C SER A 47 5.75 -13.26 12.73
N ARG A 48 6.70 -12.76 11.94
CA ARG A 48 7.48 -11.54 12.22
C ARG A 48 6.61 -10.27 12.23
N GLY A 49 5.44 -10.32 11.61
CA GLY A 49 4.50 -9.20 11.54
C GLY A 49 4.76 -8.27 10.36
N ASP A 50 5.38 -8.78 9.28
CA ASP A 50 5.50 -8.04 8.03
C ASP A 50 4.13 -7.75 7.44
N ARG A 51 3.99 -6.54 6.91
CA ARG A 51 2.73 -5.96 6.46
C ARG A 51 2.75 -5.71 4.96
N ARG A 52 1.71 -6.20 4.28
CA ARG A 52 1.45 -5.94 2.87
C ARG A 52 0.10 -5.25 2.70
N TYR A 53 -0.02 -4.46 1.64
CA TYR A 53 -1.22 -3.72 1.27
C TYR A 53 -1.59 -4.09 -0.16
N ARG A 54 -2.88 -4.35 -0.39
CA ARG A 54 -3.39 -4.62 -1.74
C ARG A 54 -3.34 -3.35 -2.59
N LYS A 55 -2.94 -3.49 -3.85
CA LYS A 55 -2.96 -2.38 -4.83
C LYS A 55 -4.34 -1.73 -4.90
N GLU A 56 -5.40 -2.52 -4.90
CA GLU A 56 -6.80 -2.07 -4.97
C GLU A 56 -7.14 -1.09 -3.85
N ALA A 57 -6.77 -1.40 -2.62
CA ALA A 57 -7.08 -0.55 -1.48
C ALA A 57 -6.34 0.80 -1.55
N ILE A 58 -5.12 0.80 -2.09
CA ILE A 58 -4.33 2.01 -2.30
C ILE A 58 -4.90 2.85 -3.43
N LEU A 59 -5.25 2.22 -4.56
CA LEU A 59 -5.87 2.88 -5.70
C LEU A 59 -7.25 3.46 -5.34
N TYR A 60 -8.04 2.73 -4.55
CA TYR A 60 -9.30 3.22 -3.99
C TYR A 60 -9.11 4.49 -3.16
N LEU A 61 -8.08 4.54 -2.31
CA LEU A 61 -7.76 5.74 -1.52
C LEU A 61 -7.30 6.93 -2.37
N LEU A 62 -6.79 6.68 -3.57
CA LEU A 62 -6.49 7.72 -4.57
C LEU A 62 -7.71 8.11 -5.41
N GLY A 63 -8.86 7.48 -5.19
CA GLY A 63 -10.07 7.71 -5.99
C GLY A 63 -10.06 7.02 -7.35
N ILE A 64 -9.11 6.11 -7.59
CA ILE A 64 -9.03 5.33 -8.83
C ILE A 64 -9.90 4.09 -8.65
N GLN A 65 -11.01 4.03 -9.37
CA GLN A 65 -11.86 2.85 -9.42
C GLN A 65 -11.28 1.86 -10.44
N ILE A 66 -10.82 0.72 -9.94
CA ILE A 66 -10.48 -0.41 -10.80
C ILE A 66 -11.81 -1.03 -11.21
N LYS A 67 -12.21 -0.84 -12.46
CA LYS A 67 -13.25 -1.67 -13.06
C LYS A 67 -12.58 -3.01 -13.37
N GLU A 68 -12.99 -4.05 -12.66
CA GLU A 68 -12.78 -5.41 -13.15
C GLU A 68 -13.71 -5.57 -14.35
N GLU A 69 -13.13 -5.80 -15.53
CA GLU A 69 -13.85 -6.33 -16.71
C GLU A 69 -14.12 -7.82 -16.54
#